data_AF-A0A2E1HPG1-F1
#
_entry.id   AF-A0A2E1HPG1-F1
#
_cell.length_a   1.000
_cell.length_b   1.000
_cell.length_c   1.000
_cell.angle_alpha   90.00
_cell.angle_beta   90.00
_cell.angle_gamma   90.00
#
_symmetry.space_group_name_H-M   'P 1'
#
loop_
_entity.id
_entity.type
_entity.pdbx_description
1 polymer ?
#
loop_
_entity_poly.entity_id
_entity_poly.type
_entity_poly.pdbx_seq_one_letter_code
_entity_poly.pdbx_strand_id
1 'polypeptide(L)' 'SGVTGGIPKMIETIARAGVVNNVDGIFIETHFDPKNAKSDGKNMLNLDNLEKLLTNLLEIRRTINKFD' A
#
# COMPACT_ATOMS: atom_id res chain seq x y z
N SER A 1 -5.63 8.59 -24.31
CA SER A 1 -4.50 8.76 -23.38
C SER A 1 -4.68 7.78 -22.23
N GLY A 2 -4.00 6.63 -22.26
CA GLY A 2 -4.21 5.52 -21.30
C GLY A 2 -3.73 5.80 -19.87
N VAL A 3 -3.66 7.06 -19.46
CA VAL A 3 -3.23 7.46 -18.11
C VAL A 3 -4.44 7.31 -17.21
N THR A 4 -4.62 6.14 -16.61
CA THR A 4 -5.56 5.98 -15.51
C THR A 4 -5.11 6.89 -14.36
N GLY A 5 -6.08 7.51 -13.68
CA GLY A 5 -5.79 8.21 -12.44
C GLY A 5 -5.39 7.24 -11.34
N GLY A 6 -4.94 7.78 -10.21
CA GLY A 6 -4.71 7.02 -8.99
C GLY A 6 -5.05 7.87 -7.79
N ILE A 7 -5.36 7.22 -6.67
CA ILE A 7 -5.64 7.89 -5.39
C ILE A 7 -4.61 7.38 -4.37
N PRO A 8 -3.37 7.90 -4.36
CA PRO A 8 -2.29 7.42 -3.47
C PRO A 8 -2.68 7.40 -1.99
N LYS A 9 -3.55 8.34 -1.58
CA LYS A 9 -4.07 8.43 -0.21
C LYS A 9 -4.88 7.18 0.22
N MET A 10 -5.37 6.40 -0.72
CA MET A 10 -6.14 5.18 -0.46
C MET A 10 -5.27 3.92 -0.35
N ILE A 11 -3.98 3.97 -0.71
CA ILE A 11 -3.08 2.80 -0.69
C ILE A 11 -3.12 2.11 0.68
N GLU A 12 -2.92 2.88 1.75
CA GLU A 12 -2.94 2.34 3.11
C GLU A 12 -4.33 1.82 3.50
N THR A 13 -5.40 2.56 3.18
CA THR A 13 -6.77 2.15 3.49
C THR A 13 -7.12 0.80 2.86
N ILE A 14 -6.79 0.60 1.59
CA ILE A 14 -7.07 -0.66 0.87
C ILE A 14 -6.17 -1.78 1.36
N ALA A 15 -4.89 -1.51 1.63
CA ALA A 15 -3.97 -2.50 2.19
C ALA A 15 -4.45 -3.01 3.56
N ARG A 16 -4.92 -2.10 4.42
CA ARG A 16 -5.53 -2.47 5.71
C ARG A 16 -6.77 -3.34 5.51
N ALA A 17 -7.65 -2.99 4.58
CA ALA A 17 -8.85 -3.76 4.27
C ALA A 17 -8.52 -5.20 3.79
N GLY A 18 -7.46 -5.38 3.01
CA GLY A 18 -6.97 -6.70 2.63
C GLY A 18 -6.46 -7.48 3.85
N VAL A 19 -5.54 -6.88 4.62
CA VAL A 19 -4.92 -7.53 5.77
C VAL A 19 -5.95 -8.02 6.79
N VAL A 20 -6.96 -7.20 7.14
CA VAL A 20 -8.02 -7.61 8.10
C VAL A 20 -8.90 -8.76 7.60
N ASN A 21 -8.91 -9.04 6.30
CA ASN A 21 -9.63 -10.16 5.67
C ASN A 21 -8.70 -11.35 5.36
N ASN A 22 -7.55 -11.45 6.03
CA ASN A 22 -6.65 -12.60 5.96
C ASN A 22 -6.06 -12.90 4.57
N VAL A 23 -5.76 -11.87 3.76
CA VAL A 23 -4.96 -12.06 2.54
C VAL A 23 -3.57 -12.65 2.85
N ASP A 24 -3.06 -13.48 1.95
CA ASP A 24 -1.73 -14.10 2.09
C ASP A 24 -0.58 -13.13 1.85
N GLY A 25 -0.83 -12.06 1.10
CA GLY A 25 0.19 -11.09 0.74
C GLY A 25 -0.38 -9.81 0.15
N ILE A 26 0.49 -8.80 0.08
CA ILE A 26 0.22 -7.51 -0.54
C ILE A 26 1.31 -7.23 -1.58
N PHE A 27 0.92 -6.58 -2.67
CA PHE A 27 1.84 -6.08 -3.68
C PHE A 27 1.77 -4.55 -3.68
N ILE A 28 2.93 -3.88 -3.62
CA ILE A 28 3.04 -2.43 -3.55
C ILE A 28 4.14 -1.96 -4.49
N GLU A 29 3.80 -1.07 -5.43
CA GLU A 29 4.77 -0.35 -6.23
C GLU A 29 5.22 0.92 -5.51
N THR A 30 6.52 1.21 -5.50
CA THR A 30 7.09 2.37 -4.82
C THR A 30 8.05 3.15 -5.69
N HIS A 31 8.14 4.46 -5.47
CA HIS A 31 9.13 5.32 -6.11
C HIS A 31 9.59 6.41 -5.14
N PHE A 32 10.87 6.78 -5.18
CA PHE A 32 11.41 7.90 -4.38
C PHE A 32 10.83 9.26 -4.83
N ASP A 33 10.39 9.33 -6.09
CA ASP A 33 9.72 10.51 -6.66
C ASP A 33 8.57 10.10 -7.60
N PRO A 34 7.39 9.73 -7.06
CA PRO A 34 6.28 9.23 -7.89
C PRO A 34 5.84 10.18 -9.00
N LYS A 35 6.09 11.49 -8.86
CA LYS A 35 5.72 12.49 -9.88
C LYS A 35 6.53 12.31 -11.17
N ASN A 36 7.78 11.83 -11.05
CA ASN A 36 8.70 11.61 -12.17
C ASN A 36 8.85 10.12 -12.54
N ALA A 37 7.98 9.24 -12.03
CA ALA A 37 7.98 7.85 -12.43
C ALA A 37 7.62 7.70 -13.92
N LYS A 38 8.35 6.83 -14.63
CA LYS A 38 8.17 6.60 -16.08
C LYS A 38 6.87 5.85 -16.43
N SER A 39 6.28 5.18 -15.43
CA SER A 39 4.98 4.52 -15.49
C SER A 39 4.30 4.65 -14.14
N ASP A 40 2.96 4.65 -14.12
CA ASP A 40 2.12 4.47 -12.93
C ASP A 40 2.39 5.37 -11.71
N GLY A 41 3.09 6.49 -11.87
CA GLY A 41 3.45 7.39 -10.76
C GLY A 41 2.26 7.88 -9.91
N LYS A 42 1.04 7.90 -10.46
CA LYS A 42 -0.18 8.24 -9.72
C LYS A 42 -0.69 7.12 -8.80
N ASN A 43 -0.22 5.89 -8.99
CA ASN A 43 -0.59 4.70 -8.22
C ASN A 43 0.51 4.28 -7.24
N MET A 44 1.75 4.70 -7.47
CA MET A 44 2.88 4.33 -6.62
C MET A 44 2.85 5.03 -5.27
N LEU A 45 3.26 4.30 -4.23
CA LEU A 45 3.54 4.85 -2.92
C LEU A 45 4.89 5.59 -2.95
N ASN A 46 4.97 6.76 -2.32
CA ASN A 46 6.28 7.38 -2.07
C ASN A 46 7.10 6.46 -1.14
N LEU A 47 8.31 6.11 -1.56
CA LEU A 47 9.22 5.20 -0.86
C LEU A 47 9.40 5.55 0.63
N ASP A 48 9.43 6.84 0.98
CA ASP A 48 9.59 7.30 2.37
C ASP A 48 8.45 6.85 3.30
N ASN A 49 7.28 6.52 2.74
CA ASN A 49 6.12 6.05 3.51
C ASN A 49 6.06 4.52 3.64
N LEU A 50 6.95 3.78 2.96
CA LEU A 50 6.87 2.31 2.89
C LEU A 50 7.06 1.66 4.27
N GLU A 51 8.09 2.07 5.02
CA GLU A 51 8.39 1.49 6.33
C GLU A 51 7.22 1.69 7.32
N LYS A 52 6.67 2.90 7.37
CA LYS A 52 5.51 3.22 8.19
C LYS A 52 4.29 2.39 7.81
N LEU A 53 4.00 2.26 6.51
CA LEU A 53 2.90 1.45 6.02
C LEU A 53 3.06 0.00 6.44
N LEU A 54 4.21 -0.62 6.17
CA LEU A 54 4.46 -2.03 6.49
C LEU A 54 4.39 -2.28 8.00
N THR A 55 4.92 -1.37 8.82
CA THR A 55 4.82 -1.45 10.29
C THR A 55 3.37 -1.48 10.75
N ASN A 56 2.53 -0.56 10.27
CA ASN A 56 1.10 -0.53 10.59
C ASN A 56 0.38 -1.81 10.15
N LEU A 57 0.66 -2.31 8.94
CA LEU A 57 0.04 -3.53 8.42
C LEU A 57 0.44 -4.78 9.21
N LEU A 58 1.71 -4.87 9.63
CA LEU A 58 2.19 -5.96 10.49
C LEU A 58 1.53 -5.93 11.88
N GLU A 59 1.32 -4.76 12.47
CA GLU A 59 0.60 -4.62 13.73
C GLU A 59 -0.86 -5.09 13.62
N ILE A 60 -1.54 -4.74 12.53
CA ILE A 60 -2.90 -5.20 12.24
C ILE A 60 -2.91 -6.72 12.06
N ARG A 61 -2.02 -7.28 11.21
CA ARG A 61 -1.93 -8.74 10.99
C ARG A 61 -1.67 -9.50 12.29
N ARG A 62 -0.75 -9.03 13.13
CA ARG A 62 -0.48 -9.63 14.45
C ARG A 62 -1.68 -9.56 15.38
N THR A 63 -2.49 -8.51 15.28
CA THR A 63 -3.68 -8.35 16.11
C THR A 63 -4.79 -9.30 15.70
N ILE A 64 -5.11 -9.37 14.40
CA ILE A 64 -6.18 -10.23 13.90
C ILE A 64 -5.86 -11.72 14.06
N ASN A 65 -4.59 -12.11 13.92
CA ASN A 65 -4.14 -13.51 14.12
C ASN A 65 -4.32 -14.00 15.58
N LYS A 66 -4.70 -13.14 16.53
CA LYS A 66 -5.04 -13.54 17.91
C LYS A 66 -6.51 -13.98 18.04
N PHE A 67 -7.34 -13.67 17.05
CA PHE A 67 -8.77 -14.00 17.04
C PHE A 67 -9.10 -15.25 16.24
N ASP A 68 -8.16 -15.71 15.41
CA ASP A 68 -8.17 -17.01 14.74
C ASP A 68 -7.68 -18.12 15.69
#